data_AF-A0A1F3VW03-F1
#
_entry.id   AF-A0A1F3VW03-F1
#
_cell.length_a   1.000
_cell.length_b   1.000
_cell.length_c   1.000
_cell.angle_alpha   90.00
_cell.angle_beta   90.00
_cell.angle_gamma   90.00
#
_symmetry.space_group_name_H-M   'P 1'
#
loop_
_entity.id
_entity.type
_entity.pdbx_description
1 polymer ?
#
loop_
_entity_poly.entity_id
_entity_poly.type
_entity_poly.pdbx_seq_one_letter_code
_entity_poly.pdbx_strand_id
1 'polypeptide(L)' 'MKQGQFISEEKLLNQIIHILMEKFGPVETNRFLSLPAQKRIESVKRHRIWQSKLDKDKFFNDIFR' A
#
# COMPACT_ATOMS: atom_id res chain seq x y z
N MET A 1 3.93 16.42 16.83
CA MET A 1 3.06 15.27 16.48
C MET A 1 2.66 14.60 17.79
N LYS A 2 1.36 14.36 18.04
CA LYS A 2 0.93 13.67 19.26
C LYS A 2 1.53 12.26 19.26
N GLN A 3 2.33 11.92 20.28
CA GLN A 3 2.91 10.59 20.46
C GLN A 3 1.76 9.64 20.81
N GLY A 4 1.13 9.06 19.80
CA GLY A 4 0.26 7.90 20.02
C GLY A 4 1.16 6.76 20.49
N GLN A 5 0.96 6.27 21.71
CA GLN A 5 1.52 4.99 22.13
C GLN A 5 0.96 3.92 21.18
N PHE A 6 1.81 3.43 20.29
CA PHE A 6 1.46 2.28 19.47
C PHE A 6 1.24 1.07 20.37
N ILE A 7 0.20 0.30 20.09
CA ILE A 7 0.06 -1.04 20.70
C ILE A 7 1.21 -1.93 20.21
N SER A 8 1.57 -2.94 21.00
CA SER A 8 2.61 -3.89 20.58
C SER A 8 2.22 -4.59 19.28
N GLU A 9 3.21 -4.92 18.46
CA GLU A 9 3.01 -5.61 17.18
C GLU A 9 2.23 -6.93 17.37
N GLU A 10 2.56 -7.68 18.41
CA GLU A 10 1.85 -8.91 18.77
C GLU A 10 0.36 -8.66 19.05
N LYS A 11 0.04 -7.62 19.83
CA LYS A 11 -1.35 -7.30 20.16
C LYS A 11 -2.11 -6.84 18.92
N LEU A 12 -1.48 -6.03 18.07
CA LEU A 12 -2.05 -5.59 16.81
C LEU A 12 -2.34 -6.79 15.89
N LEU A 13 -1.38 -7.70 15.74
CA LEU A 13 -1.50 -8.86 14.86
C LEU A 13 -2.62 -9.79 15.32
N ASN A 14 -2.70 -10.08 16.62
CA ASN A 14 -3.78 -10.89 17.19
C ASN A 14 -5.16 -10.26 16.98
N GLN A 15 -5.29 -8.95 17.20
CA GLN A 15 -6.54 -8.23 16.96
C GLN A 15 -6.96 -8.28 15.48
N ILE A 16 -6.01 -8.09 14.56
CA ILE A 16 -6.29 -8.13 13.12
C ILE A 16 -6.72 -9.54 12.69
N ILE A 17 -6.01 -10.58 13.11
CA ILE A 17 -6.39 -11.96 12.77
C ILE A 17 -7.79 -12.28 13.29
N HIS A 18 -8.10 -11.87 14.52
CA HIS A 18 -9.43 -12.08 15.08
C HIS A 18 -10.53 -11.41 14.24
N ILE A 19 -10.33 -10.13 13.87
CA ILE A 19 -11.28 -9.38 13.03
C ILE A 19 -11.42 -10.05 11.65
N LEU A 20 -10.31 -10.47 11.03
CA LEU A 20 -10.34 -11.13 9.73
C LEU A 20 -11.14 -12.44 9.78
N MET A 21 -10.87 -13.27 10.79
CA MET A 21 -11.57 -14.53 10.99
C MET A 21 -13.07 -14.32 11.24
N GLU A 22 -13.44 -13.30 12.02
CA GLU A 22 -14.84 -12.97 12.31
C GLU A 22 -15.58 -12.46 11.07
N LYS A 23 -14.95 -11.60 10.25
CA LYS A 23 -15.61 -10.94 9.12
C LYS A 23 -15.57 -11.73 7.83
N PHE A 24 -14.50 -12.47 7.58
CA PHE A 24 -14.25 -13.14 6.30
C PHE A 24 -14.23 -14.68 6.43
N GLY A 25 -14.20 -15.20 7.66
CA GLY A 25 -14.03 -16.62 7.89
C GLY A 25 -12.62 -17.12 7.58
N PRO A 26 -12.33 -18.39 7.89
CA PRO A 26 -10.98 -18.93 7.82
C PRO A 26 -10.43 -19.01 6.38
N VAL A 27 -11.29 -19.30 5.40
CA VAL A 27 -10.87 -19.48 4.00
C VAL A 27 -10.39 -18.16 3.38
N GLU A 28 -11.21 -17.11 3.43
CA GLU A 28 -10.85 -15.81 2.87
C GLU A 28 -9.77 -15.11 3.70
N THR A 29 -9.72 -15.33 5.02
CA THR A 29 -8.61 -14.84 5.86
C THR A 29 -7.29 -15.44 5.41
N ASN A 30 -7.22 -16.76 5.19
CA ASN A 30 -6.00 -17.42 4.72
C ASN A 30 -5.62 -16.94 3.32
N ARG A 31 -6.60 -16.78 2.42
CA ARG A 31 -6.37 -16.18 1.10
C ARG A 31 -5.77 -14.77 1.20
N PHE A 32 -6.30 -13.91 2.09
CA PHE A 32 -5.77 -12.56 2.31
C PHE A 32 -4.32 -12.58 2.81
N LEU A 33 -4.02 -13.42 3.82
CA LEU A 33 -2.67 -13.54 4.39
C LEU A 33 -1.65 -14.12 3.40
N SER A 34 -2.10 -14.88 2.42
CA SER A 34 -1.27 -15.46 1.35
C SER A 34 -1.19 -14.59 0.09
N LEU A 35 -1.89 -13.44 0.06
CA LEU A 35 -1.77 -12.52 -1.08
C LEU A 35 -0.30 -12.13 -1.27
N PRO A 36 0.25 -12.31 -2.47
CA PRO A 36 1.61 -11.87 -2.72
C PRO A 36 1.67 -10.37 -2.49
N ALA A 37 2.61 -9.93 -1.65
CA ALA A 37 2.90 -8.51 -1.52
C ALA A 37 3.05 -7.94 -2.92
N GLN A 38 2.25 -6.90 -3.24
CA GLN A 38 2.27 -6.32 -4.56
C GLN A 38 3.71 -5.95 -4.89
N LYS A 39 4.29 -6.63 -5.89
CA LYS A 39 5.70 -6.46 -6.22
C LYS A 39 5.93 -4.98 -6.46
N ARG A 40 6.74 -4.38 -5.60
CA ARG A 40 7.15 -2.99 -5.76
C ARG A 40 7.76 -2.87 -7.15
N ILE A 41 7.15 -2.06 -8.00
CA ILE A 41 7.81 -1.65 -9.24
C ILE A 41 9.02 -0.82 -8.79
N GLU A 42 10.20 -1.19 -9.26
CA GLU A 42 11.44 -0.44 -9.03
C GLU A 42 11.18 1.06 -9.28
N SER A 43 11.71 1.92 -8.41
CA SER A 43 11.37 3.34 -8.36
C SER A 43 11.55 4.04 -9.70
N VAL A 44 12.65 3.80 -10.41
CA VAL A 44 12.93 4.40 -11.73
C VAL A 44 11.95 3.87 -12.76
N LYS A 45 11.67 2.57 -12.80
CA LYS A 45 10.66 1.98 -13.70
C LYS A 45 9.27 2.58 -13.45
N ARG A 46 8.87 2.74 -12.18
CA ARG A 46 7.61 3.39 -11.80
C ARG A 46 7.58 4.85 -12.25
N HIS A 47 8.68 5.58 -12.06
CA HIS A 47 8.78 6.98 -12.49
C HIS A 47 8.68 7.11 -14.01
N ARG A 48 9.34 6.23 -14.78
CA ARG A 48 9.25 6.22 -16.25
C ARG A 48 7.83 5.94 -16.74
N ILE A 49 7.11 4.99 -16.13
CA ILE A 49 5.70 4.73 -16.45
C ILE A 49 4.82 5.95 -16.14
N TRP A 50 5.13 6.69 -15.09
CA TRP A 50 4.44 7.94 -14.79
C TRP A 50 4.77 9.02 -15.84
N GLN A 51 6.05 9.21 -16.19
CA GLN A 51 6.48 10.17 -17.22
C GLN A 51 5.85 9.88 -18.58
N SER A 52 5.74 8.60 -18.97
CA SER A 52 5.16 8.20 -20.27
C SER A 52 3.66 8.51 -20.38
N LYS A 53 2.99 8.84 -19.28
CA LYS A 53 1.57 9.24 -19.25
C LYS A 53 1.38 10.75 -19.34
N LEU A 54 2.45 11.53 -19.34
CA LEU A 54 2.38 12.98 -19.37
C LEU A 54 2.46 13.49 -20.81
N ASP A 55 1.68 14.54 -21.08
CA ASP A 55 1.98 15.44 -22.18
C ASP A 55 3.16 16.31 -21.74
N LYS A 56 4.28 16.19 -22.47
CA LYS A 56 5.52 16.87 -22.13
C LYS A 56 5.34 18.39 -22.14
N ASP A 57 4.77 18.94 -23.20
CA ASP A 57 4.73 20.39 -23.38
C ASP A 57 3.79 21.02 -22.35
N LYS A 58 2.63 20.39 -22.10
CA LYS A 58 1.72 20.82 -21.04
C LYS A 58 2.38 20.75 -19.66
N PHE A 59 3.03 19.64 -19.34
CA PHE A 59 3.65 19.45 -18.02
C PHE A 59 4.75 20.48 -17.75
N PHE A 60 5.63 20.71 -18.73
CA PHE A 60 6.72 21.69 -18.58
C PHE A 60 6.15 23.12 -18.44
N ASN A 61 5.11 23.46 -19.21
CA ASN A 61 4.43 24.75 -19.10
C ASN A 61 3.70 24.98 -17.77
N ASP A 62 3.31 23.92 -17.05
CA ASP A 62 2.68 24.05 -15.73
C ASP A 62 3.71 24.12 -14.61
N ILE A 63 4.86 23.45 -14.74
CA ILE A 63 5.91 23.38 -13.71
C ILE A 63 6.86 24.58 -13.76
N PHE A 64 7.27 25.00 -14.95
CA PHE A 64 8.30 26.03 -15.15
C PHE A 64 7.70 27.42 -15.46
N ARG A 65 6.49 27.68 -14.97
CA ARG A 65 5.92 29.04 -14.96
C ARG A 65 6.72 29.99 -14.07
#